data_AF-A0A1C3FBL6-F1
#
_entry.id   AF-A0A1C3FBL6-F1
#
_cell.length_a   1.000
_cell.length_b   1.000
_cell.length_c   1.000
_cell.angle_alpha   90.00
_cell.angle_beta   90.00
_cell.angle_gamma   90.00
#
_symmetry.space_group_name_H-M   'P 1'
#
loop_
_entity.id
_entity.type
_entity.pdbx_description
1 polymer ?
#
loop_
_entity_poly.entity_id
_entity_poly.type
_entity_poly.pdbx_seq_one_letter_code
_entity_poly.pdbx_strand_id
1 'polypeptide(L)'
;MVKWITVLVVEPGKAPDVRELPNNLKAFELTIQGYIETAETIRPGCLIVCDGNYPLTQKPIKRADIQGTFIIIRVDNTEPVSLNEEDINIFSEVFK
;
A
#
# COMPACT_ATOMS: atom_id res chain seq x y z
N MET A 1 -20.07 11.68 -5.40
CA MET A 1 -19.20 10.98 -6.37
C MET A 1 -18.03 10.42 -5.59
N VAL A 2 -17.70 9.14 -5.77
CA VAL A 2 -16.58 8.51 -5.04
C VAL A 2 -15.29 8.86 -5.79
N LYS A 3 -14.30 9.43 -5.09
CA LYS A 3 -12.95 9.69 -5.63
C LYS A 3 -12.22 8.34 -5.72
N TRP A 4 -11.61 8.03 -6.85
CA TRP A 4 -10.80 6.83 -7.05
C TRP A 4 -9.32 7.20 -7.11
N ILE A 5 -8.47 6.31 -6.63
CA ILE A 5 -7.01 6.48 -6.67
C ILE A 5 -6.34 5.22 -7.18
N THR A 6 -5.21 5.41 -7.86
CA THR A 6 -4.33 4.33 -8.31
C THR A 6 -3.40 3.94 -7.16
N VAL A 7 -3.37 2.66 -6.84
CA VAL A 7 -2.55 2.06 -5.78
C VAL A 7 -1.79 0.87 -6.34
N LEU A 8 -0.77 0.41 -5.60
CA LEU A 8 -0.11 -0.86 -5.87
C LEU A 8 -0.61 -1.87 -4.84
N VAL A 9 -1.15 -3.00 -5.27
CA VAL A 9 -1.63 -4.09 -4.42
C VAL A 9 -0.66 -5.25 -4.50
N VAL A 10 -0.27 -5.79 -3.36
CA VAL A 10 0.69 -6.89 -3.28
C VAL A 10 0.09 -8.03 -2.47
N GLU A 11 -0.39 -9.06 -3.17
CA GLU A 11 -1.02 -10.25 -2.59
C GLU A 11 0.04 -11.33 -2.31
N PRO A 12 -0.09 -12.16 -1.25
CA PRO A 12 0.89 -13.20 -0.91
C PRO A 12 1.28 -14.09 -2.11
N GLY A 13 2.58 -14.20 -2.36
CA GLY A 13 3.12 -15.02 -3.45
C GLY A 13 2.90 -14.47 -4.86
N LYS A 14 2.35 -13.26 -5.02
CA LYS A 14 2.19 -12.60 -6.31
C LYS A 14 3.08 -11.36 -6.41
N ALA A 15 3.43 -11.04 -7.66
CA ALA A 15 4.05 -9.78 -8.01
C ALA A 15 3.08 -8.61 -7.74
N PRO A 16 3.60 -7.40 -7.50
CA PRO A 16 2.79 -6.20 -7.33
C PRO A 16 1.89 -5.93 -8.54
N ASP A 17 0.67 -5.49 -8.27
CA ASP A 17 -0.37 -5.25 -9.26
C ASP A 17 -0.95 -3.84 -9.12
N VAL A 18 -1.04 -3.09 -10.21
CA VAL A 18 -1.56 -1.73 -10.21
C VAL A 18 -3.08 -1.79 -10.26
N ARG A 19 -3.77 -1.21 -9.27
CA ARG A 19 -5.24 -1.21 -9.21
C ARG A 19 -5.78 0.17 -8.90
N GLU A 20 -7.01 0.41 -9.33
CA GLU A 20 -7.80 1.54 -8.84
C GLU A 20 -8.68 1.11 -7.67
N LEU A 21 -8.68 1.89 -6.59
CA LEU A 21 -9.55 1.70 -5.44
C LEU A 21 -10.35 2.96 -5.14
N PRO A 22 -11.57 2.82 -4.58
CA PRO A 22 -12.25 3.93 -3.93
C PRO A 22 -11.35 4.54 -2.85
N ASN A 23 -11.20 5.87 -2.85
CA ASN A 23 -10.42 6.58 -1.86
C ASN A 23 -11.21 6.74 -0.56
N ASN A 24 -11.34 5.64 0.17
CA ASN A 24 -11.90 5.62 1.52
C ASN A 24 -11.32 4.44 2.30
N LEU A 25 -11.30 4.58 3.63
CA LEU A 25 -10.75 3.57 4.53
C LEU A 25 -11.41 2.19 4.35
N LYS A 26 -12.71 2.15 4.07
CA LYS A 26 -13.42 0.87 3.96
C LYS A 26 -12.93 0.03 2.79
N ALA A 27 -12.63 0.66 1.66
CA ALA A 27 -12.07 -0.04 0.51
C ALA A 27 -10.66 -0.58 0.80
N PHE A 28 -9.85 0.16 1.55
CA PHE A 28 -8.52 -0.31 1.95
C PHE A 28 -8.61 -1.50 2.91
N GLU A 29 -9.43 -1.42 3.97
CA GLU A 29 -9.69 -2.52 4.91
C GLU A 29 -10.15 -3.80 4.19
N LEU A 30 -11.10 -3.67 3.24
CA LEU A 30 -11.59 -4.81 2.46
C LEU A 30 -10.50 -5.41 1.57
N THR A 31 -9.57 -4.59 1.07
CA THR A 31 -8.46 -5.05 0.21
C THR A 31 -7.40 -5.80 1.01
N ILE A 32 -7.01 -5.28 2.19
CA ILE A 32 -6.03 -5.92 3.08
C ILE A 32 -6.64 -7.03 3.94
N GLN A 33 -7.98 -7.12 3.98
CA GLN A 33 -8.75 -8.06 4.80
C GLN A 33 -8.48 -7.95 6.30
N GLY A 34 -8.34 -6.72 6.79
CA GLY A 34 -7.91 -6.45 8.16
C GLY A 34 -8.15 -5.00 8.58
N TYR A 35 -7.63 -4.63 9.75
CA TYR A 35 -7.64 -3.22 10.16
C TYR A 35 -6.41 -2.51 9.62
N ILE A 36 -6.59 -1.23 9.27
CA ILE A 36 -5.52 -0.44 8.69
C ILE A 36 -4.44 -0.15 9.73
N GLU A 37 -3.23 -0.62 9.44
CA GLU A 37 -2.00 -0.06 9.97
C GLU A 37 -1.19 0.53 8.82
N THR A 38 -0.44 1.60 9.10
CA THR A 38 0.38 2.28 8.09
C THR A 38 1.83 2.33 8.50
N ALA A 39 2.73 2.11 7.54
CA ALA A 39 4.16 2.29 7.73
C ALA A 39 4.79 3.11 6.61
N GLU A 40 5.84 3.85 6.96
CA GLU A 40 6.61 4.64 5.99
C GLU A 40 7.36 3.73 5.01
N THR A 41 7.48 4.20 3.77
CA THR A 41 8.28 3.53 2.74
C THR A 41 9.63 4.22 2.54
N ILE A 42 10.43 3.68 1.61
CA ILE A 42 11.66 4.33 1.14
C ILE A 42 11.42 5.63 0.34
N ARG A 43 10.17 5.90 -0.09
CA ARG A 43 9.81 7.11 -0.85
C ARG A 43 9.04 8.08 0.06
N PRO A 44 9.48 9.35 0.18
CA PRO A 44 8.72 10.36 0.89
C PRO A 44 7.29 10.49 0.35
N GLY A 45 6.33 10.58 1.27
CA GLY A 45 4.91 10.70 0.95
C GLY A 45 4.24 9.40 0.49
N CYS A 46 4.92 8.25 0.52
CA CYS A 46 4.30 6.95 0.26
C CYS A 46 4.25 6.09 1.52
N LEU A 47 3.12 5.42 1.72
CA LEU A 47 2.86 4.55 2.87
C LEU A 47 2.50 3.13 2.40
N ILE A 48 2.95 2.15 3.17
CA ILE A 48 2.39 0.80 3.17
C ILE A 48 1.15 0.83 4.05
N VAL A 49 0.05 0.27 3.55
CA VAL A 49 -1.17 0.00 4.30
C VAL A 49 -1.34 -1.53 4.35
N CYS A 50 -1.30 -2.10 5.55
CA CYS A 50 -1.37 -3.54 5.78
C CYS A 50 -2.30 -3.86 6.95
N ASP A 51 -2.59 -5.15 7.13
CA ASP A 51 -3.36 -5.62 8.30
C ASP A 51 -2.52 -5.48 9.58
N GLY A 52 -2.96 -4.63 10.49
CA GLY A 52 -2.20 -4.36 11.70
C GLY A 52 -2.21 -5.48 12.74
N ASN A 53 -2.96 -6.57 12.53
CA ASN A 53 -2.82 -7.78 13.37
C ASN A 53 -1.38 -8.34 13.35
N TYR A 54 -0.60 -7.96 12.33
CA TYR A 54 0.78 -8.38 12.11
C TYR A 54 1.71 -7.15 12.10
N PRO A 55 2.05 -6.61 13.28
CA PRO A 55 2.80 -5.37 13.39
C PRO A 55 4.19 -5.47 12.73
N LEU A 56 4.56 -4.42 12.00
CA LEU A 56 5.85 -4.33 11.31
C LEU A 56 6.94 -3.85 12.29
N THR A 57 7.88 -4.74 12.61
CA THR A 57 8.91 -4.48 13.63
C THR A 57 10.28 -4.09 13.08
N GLN A 58 10.47 -4.15 11.76
CA GLN A 58 11.77 -3.94 11.10
C GLN A 58 11.72 -2.78 10.09
N LYS A 59 12.83 -2.05 9.96
CA LYS A 59 13.06 -1.04 8.92
C LYS A 59 14.45 -1.27 8.30
N PRO A 60 14.64 -1.13 6.97
CA PRO A 60 13.61 -0.90 5.95
C PRO A 60 12.72 -2.14 5.76
N ILE A 61 11.43 -1.92 5.52
CA ILE A 61 10.44 -2.99 5.35
C ILE A 61 10.65 -3.68 4.01
N LYS A 62 10.74 -5.01 4.04
CA LYS A 62 10.79 -5.86 2.85
C LYS A 62 9.46 -6.58 2.64
N ARG A 63 9.26 -7.07 1.42
CA ARG A 63 8.12 -7.92 1.03
C ARG A 63 7.83 -9.06 2.02
N ALA A 64 8.89 -9.74 2.48
CA ALA A 64 8.80 -10.91 3.35
C ALA A 64 8.42 -10.57 4.81
N ASP A 65 8.54 -9.29 5.20
CA ASP A 65 8.21 -8.84 6.55
C ASP A 65 6.71 -8.59 6.73
N ILE A 66 5.97 -8.46 5.63
CA ILE A 66 4.53 -8.15 5.63
C ILE A 66 3.73 -9.43 5.41
N GLN A 67 2.86 -9.76 6.36
CA GLN A 67 1.92 -10.88 6.23
C GLN A 67 0.64 -10.42 5.52
N GLY A 68 0.11 -11.28 4.64
CA GLY A 68 -1.14 -11.01 3.93
C GLY A 68 -0.99 -10.03 2.76
N THR A 69 -2.13 -9.47 2.35
CA THR A 69 -2.19 -8.46 1.29
C THR A 69 -1.92 -7.08 1.88
N PHE A 70 -1.09 -6.30 1.21
CA PHE A 70 -0.90 -4.89 1.52
C PHE A 70 -1.06 -4.04 0.27
N ILE A 71 -1.30 -2.74 0.49
CA ILE A 71 -1.35 -1.75 -0.59
C ILE A 71 -0.32 -0.65 -0.33
N ILE A 72 0.22 -0.08 -1.42
CA ILE A 72 1.04 1.13 -1.36
C ILE A 72 0.20 2.30 -1.86
N ILE A 73 0.18 3.37 -1.08
CA ILE A 73 -0.51 4.63 -1.43
C ILE A 73 0.46 5.80 -1.36
N ARG A 74 0.15 6.87 -2.10
CA ARG A 74 0.74 8.19 -1.88
C ARG A 74 -0.20 9.02 -1.02
N VAL A 75 0.35 9.84 -0.14
CA VAL A 75 -0.37 10.81 0.67
C VAL A 75 0.13 12.21 0.33
N ASP A 76 -0.81 13.11 0.06
CA ASP A 76 -0.57 14.53 -0.07
C ASP A 76 -1.22 15.24 1.13
N ASN A 77 -0.39 15.86 1.97
CA ASN A 77 -0.74 16.35 3.31
C ASN A 77 -1.37 15.27 4.20
N THR A 78 -2.69 15.10 4.12
CA THR A 78 -3.47 14.15 4.92
C THR A 78 -4.37 13.26 4.07
N GLU A 79 -4.40 13.45 2.75
CA GLU A 79 -5.29 12.70 1.85
C GLU A 79 -4.51 11.70 0.99
N PRO A 80 -4.99 10.45 0.89
CA PRO A 80 -4.49 9.54 -0.13
C PRO A 80 -4.74 10.10 -1.54
N VAL A 81 -3.75 9.98 -2.41
CA VAL A 81 -3.78 10.35 -3.82
C VAL A 81 -3.22 9.20 -4.66
N SER A 82 -3.46 9.23 -5.97
CA SER A 82 -2.92 8.22 -6.88
C SER A 82 -1.39 8.20 -6.83
N LEU A 83 -0.82 6.99 -6.87
CA LEU A 83 0.59 6.80 -7.17
C LEU A 83 0.92 7.38 -8.55
N ASN A 84 2.09 7.98 -8.68
CA ASN A 84 2.61 8.37 -10.00
C ASN A 84 3.39 7.19 -10.63
N GLU A 85 3.73 7.31 -11.92
CA GLU A 85 4.45 6.26 -12.65
C GLU A 85 5.79 5.89 -12.00
N GLU A 86 6.49 6.87 -11.42
CA GLU A 86 7.77 6.63 -10.76
C GLU A 86 7.60 5.83 -9.46
N ASP A 87 6.55 6.10 -8.67
CA ASP A 87 6.20 5.29 -7.50
C ASP A 87 5.91 3.85 -7.92
N ILE A 88 5.08 3.68 -8.94
CA ILE A 88 4.67 2.37 -9.45
C ILE A 88 5.92 1.59 -9.90
N ASN A 89 6.79 2.19 -10.69
CA ASN A 89 8.00 1.53 -11.20
C ASN A 89 8.94 1.09 -10.06
N ILE A 90 9.18 1.97 -9.07
CA ILE A 90 10.06 1.67 -7.94
C ILE A 90 9.48 0.57 -7.07
N PHE A 91 8.21 0.68 -6.67
CA PHE A 91 7.60 -0.27 -5.77
C PHE A 91 7.28 -1.62 -6.43
N SER A 92 7.03 -1.64 -7.73
CA SER A 92 6.87 -2.88 -8.49
C SER A 92 8.15 -3.71 -8.50
N GLU A 93 9.32 -3.07 -8.48
CA GLU A 93 10.61 -3.77 -8.39
C GLU A 93 10.96 -4.14 -6.94
N VAL A 94 10.75 -3.23 -5.99
CA VAL A 94 11.08 -3.46 -4.57
C VAL A 94 10.27 -4.60 -3.94
N PHE A 95 9.01 -4.77 -4.35
CA PHE A 95 8.09 -5.74 -3.78
C PHE A 95 7.74 -6.91 -4.70
N LYS A 96 8.50 -7.10 -5.78
CA LYS A 96 8.44 -8.26 -6.66
C LYS A 96 8.72 -9.56 -5.90
#